data_AF-A0A0P7V9X0-F1
#
_entry.id   AF-A0A0P7V9X0-F1
#
_cell.length_a   1.000
_cell.length_b   1.000
_cell.length_c   1.000
_cell.angle_alpha   90.00
_cell.angle_beta   90.00
_cell.angle_gamma   90.00
#
_symmetry.space_group_name_H-M   'P 1'
#
loop_
_entity.id
_entity.type
_entity.pdbx_description
1 polymer ?
#
loop_
_entity_poly.entity_id
_entity_poly.type
_entity_poly.pdbx_seq_one_letter_code
_entity_poly.pdbx_strand_id
1 'polypeptide(L)'
;MASLQKSSRHVCGGFLIHENFVLTSAHCEVHKPFDVVLGAHDLTFKEKTQQRLQVEKYFKHPSYRTIKQTSYDVMLLKLKTSAVLNKYVKVIKLPEENENILVRMNCSTAGWGWRVPNGNVAYVLREVDVTIQFNFECKYLWQEHFFSEQMICTRQGRRGICNGDSGGPLICNKRPQGIAAYTAARCDNPKYPNVYMKTSFFIPWIK
;
A
#
# COMPACT_ATOMS: atom_id res chain seq x y z
N MET A 1 -7.38 6.33 2.57
CA MET A 1 -6.52 6.21 1.38
C MET A 1 -5.74 7.50 1.18
N ALA A 2 -4.50 7.38 0.70
CA ALA A 2 -3.67 8.49 0.28
C ALA A 2 -3.15 8.22 -1.14
N SER A 3 -3.12 9.24 -1.98
CA SER A 3 -2.47 9.21 -3.30
C SER A 3 -1.17 10.00 -3.22
N LEU A 4 -0.04 9.34 -3.44
CA LEU A 4 1.25 10.01 -3.62
C LEU A 4 1.32 10.52 -5.05
N GLN A 5 1.66 11.82 -5.22
CA GLN A 5 1.64 12.45 -6.53
C GLN A 5 2.92 13.20 -6.86
N LYS A 6 3.55 12.83 -7.98
CA LYS A 6 4.66 13.56 -8.59
C LYS A 6 4.12 14.41 -9.74
N SER A 7 4.34 15.73 -9.71
CA SER A 7 3.82 16.66 -10.72
C SER A 7 2.31 16.46 -10.98
N SER A 8 1.53 16.36 -9.90
CA SER A 8 0.08 16.11 -9.91
C SER A 8 -0.38 14.78 -10.54
N ARG A 9 0.54 13.85 -10.82
CA ARG A 9 0.21 12.50 -11.32
C ARG A 9 0.39 11.48 -10.21
N HIS A 10 -0.60 10.60 -10.06
CA HIS A 10 -0.54 9.47 -9.14
C HIS A 10 0.65 8.55 -9.47
N VAL A 11 1.42 8.16 -8.46
CA VAL A 11 2.57 7.26 -8.59
C VAL A 11 2.52 6.07 -7.64
N CYS A 12 1.99 6.26 -6.43
CA CYS A 12 1.83 5.22 -5.42
C CYS A 12 0.62 5.52 -4.52
N GLY A 13 0.12 4.49 -3.85
CA GLY A 13 -0.82 4.58 -2.75
C GLY A 13 -0.16 4.78 -1.39
N GLY A 14 -1.01 4.94 -0.38
CA GLY A 14 -0.64 5.07 1.02
C GLY A 14 -1.89 5.11 1.89
N PHE A 15 -1.69 5.17 3.20
CA PHE A 15 -2.79 5.38 4.15
C PHE A 15 -2.35 6.16 5.39
N LEU A 16 -3.27 6.98 5.90
CA LEU A 16 -3.04 7.87 7.03
C LEU A 16 -3.12 7.08 8.34
N ILE A 17 -2.02 7.06 9.11
CA ILE A 17 -1.92 6.33 10.39
C ILE A 17 -1.85 7.27 11.61
N HIS A 18 -1.60 8.56 11.35
CA HIS A 18 -1.70 9.68 12.27
C HIS A 18 -1.94 10.95 11.46
N GLU A 19 -2.43 12.04 12.05
CA GLU A 19 -2.77 13.27 11.31
C GLU A 19 -1.60 13.82 10.46
N ASN A 20 -0.36 13.62 10.89
CA ASN A 20 0.84 14.03 10.18
C ASN A 20 1.69 12.85 9.68
N PHE A 21 1.19 11.61 9.69
CA PHE A 21 1.92 10.45 9.20
C PHE A 21 1.13 9.55 8.25
N VAL A 22 1.74 9.27 7.10
CA VAL A 22 1.23 8.32 6.09
C VAL A 22 2.20 7.15 5.96
N LEU A 23 1.65 5.94 5.96
CA LEU A 23 2.40 4.71 5.65
C LEU A 23 2.29 4.39 4.15
N THR A 24 3.40 3.97 3.55
CA THR A 24 3.52 3.59 2.13
C THR A 24 4.67 2.59 1.96
N SER A 25 4.94 2.16 0.73
CA SER A 25 6.07 1.27 0.41
C SER A 25 7.36 2.07 0.21
N ALA A 26 8.49 1.49 0.62
CA ALA A 26 9.80 2.12 0.52
C ALA A 26 10.22 2.40 -0.92
N HIS A 27 9.93 1.49 -1.84
CA HIS A 27 10.31 1.64 -3.25
C HIS A 27 9.67 2.85 -3.93
N CYS A 28 8.57 3.39 -3.39
CA CYS A 28 7.95 4.64 -3.88
C CYS A 28 8.87 5.86 -3.72
N GLU A 29 9.97 5.76 -2.96
CA GLU A 29 11.01 6.78 -2.82
C GLU A 29 11.58 7.27 -4.16
N VAL A 30 11.61 6.42 -5.20
CA VAL A 30 12.10 6.83 -6.53
C VAL A 30 11.33 8.00 -7.14
N HIS A 31 10.11 8.24 -6.68
CA HIS A 31 9.27 9.31 -7.18
C HIS A 31 9.48 10.65 -6.46
N LYS A 32 10.35 10.72 -5.44
CA LYS A 32 10.58 11.96 -4.69
C LYS A 32 11.03 13.11 -5.61
N PRO A 33 10.73 14.37 -5.24
CA PRO A 33 9.72 14.74 -4.24
C PRO A 33 8.30 14.48 -4.75
N PHE A 34 7.35 14.21 -3.85
CA PHE A 34 5.92 14.08 -4.17
C PHE A 34 5.04 14.65 -3.06
N ASP A 35 3.81 15.02 -3.43
CA ASP A 35 2.76 15.40 -2.49
C ASP A 35 1.94 14.19 -2.04
N VAL A 36 1.29 14.32 -0.89
CA VAL A 36 0.26 13.40 -0.42
C VAL A 36 -1.11 14.06 -0.63
N VAL A 37 -2.00 13.37 -1.34
CA VAL A 37 -3.39 13.79 -1.52
C VAL A 37 -4.32 12.87 -0.73
N LEU A 38 -5.04 13.44 0.23
CA LEU A 38 -6.04 12.77 1.08
C LEU A 38 -7.45 13.21 0.70
N GLY A 39 -8.46 12.42 1.07
CA GLY A 39 -9.87 12.77 0.86
C GLY A 39 -10.30 12.77 -0.61
N ALA A 40 -9.51 12.13 -1.48
CA ALA A 40 -9.78 12.02 -2.90
C ALA A 40 -10.59 10.75 -3.24
N HIS A 41 -11.48 10.86 -4.22
CA HIS A 41 -12.07 9.71 -4.93
C HIS A 41 -11.70 9.75 -6.41
N ASP A 42 -11.93 10.89 -7.08
CA ASP A 42 -11.54 11.15 -8.47
C ASP A 42 -10.33 12.09 -8.55
N LEU A 43 -9.29 11.65 -9.25
CA LEU A 43 -8.04 12.39 -9.45
C LEU A 43 -8.03 13.27 -10.71
N THR A 44 -9.08 13.25 -11.54
CA THR A 44 -9.19 14.11 -12.73
C THR A 44 -9.41 15.59 -12.39
N PHE A 45 -10.04 15.89 -11.26
CA PHE A 45 -10.31 17.24 -10.80
C PHE A 45 -10.07 17.40 -9.29
N LYS A 46 -9.97 18.64 -8.85
CA LYS A 46 -9.80 18.98 -7.43
C LYS A 46 -11.14 18.92 -6.72
N GLU A 47 -11.44 17.82 -6.04
CA GLU A 47 -12.62 17.71 -5.19
C GLU A 47 -12.51 18.63 -3.97
N LYS A 48 -13.65 19.15 -3.48
CA LYS A 48 -13.69 20.00 -2.27
C LYS A 48 -13.20 19.27 -1.00
N THR A 49 -13.19 17.94 -1.03
CA THR A 49 -12.77 17.06 0.07
C THR A 49 -11.27 16.82 0.09
N GLN A 50 -10.57 17.16 -1.00
CA GLN A 50 -9.14 16.88 -1.15
C GLN A 50 -8.29 17.79 -0.28
N GLN A 51 -7.31 17.18 0.37
CA GLN A 51 -6.22 17.87 1.05
C GLN A 51 -4.91 17.46 0.38
N ARG A 52 -4.21 18.43 -0.22
CA ARG A 52 -2.89 18.25 -0.80
C ARG A 52 -1.85 18.75 0.21
N LEU A 53 -0.97 17.85 0.64
CA LEU A 53 -0.03 18.07 1.73
C LEU A 53 1.38 17.72 1.26
N GLN A 54 2.33 18.62 1.52
CA GLN A 54 3.74 18.36 1.23
C GLN A 54 4.32 17.37 2.25
N VAL A 55 5.28 16.56 1.82
CA VAL A 55 6.05 15.69 2.72
C VAL A 55 7.27 16.46 3.25
N GLU A 56 7.42 16.49 4.57
CA GLU A 56 8.56 17.09 5.27
C GLU A 56 9.75 16.13 5.34
N LYS A 57 9.48 14.88 5.75
CA LYS A 57 10.51 13.86 5.97
C LYS A 57 10.03 12.50 5.49
N TYR A 58 10.99 11.70 5.04
CA TYR A 58 10.77 10.35 4.53
C TYR A 58 11.61 9.37 5.35
N PHE A 59 10.95 8.54 6.14
CA PHE A 59 11.59 7.53 6.98
C PHE A 59 11.43 6.17 6.32
N LYS A 60 12.38 5.83 5.46
CA LYS A 60 12.47 4.49 4.88
C LYS A 60 12.99 3.51 5.93
N HIS A 61 12.47 2.29 5.96
CA HIS A 61 12.99 1.28 6.88
C HIS A 61 14.51 1.09 6.65
N PRO A 62 15.36 1.11 7.70
CA PRO A 62 16.82 1.08 7.55
C PRO A 62 17.34 -0.21 6.89
N SER A 63 16.62 -1.31 7.03
CA SER A 63 16.94 -2.59 6.37
C SER A 63 16.58 -2.63 4.88
N TYR A 64 15.84 -1.66 4.33
CA TYR A 64 15.59 -1.56 2.89
C TYR A 64 16.71 -0.79 2.20
N ARG A 65 17.66 -1.52 1.60
CA ARG A 65 18.90 -0.92 1.08
C ARG A 65 18.89 -0.68 -0.43
N THR A 66 18.16 -1.48 -1.20
CA THR A 66 18.16 -1.40 -2.67
C THR A 66 16.75 -1.57 -3.22
N ILE A 67 16.49 -1.00 -4.40
CA ILE A 67 15.16 -1.12 -5.04
C ILE A 67 14.80 -2.54 -5.48
N LYS A 68 15.81 -3.40 -5.67
CA LYS A 68 15.63 -4.81 -6.04
C LYS A 68 15.24 -5.68 -4.85
N GLN A 69 15.38 -5.16 -3.63
CA GLN A 69 15.06 -5.88 -2.40
C GLN A 69 13.54 -5.94 -2.23
N THR A 70 13.01 -7.13 -1.96
CA THR A 70 11.58 -7.33 -1.71
C THR A 70 11.20 -7.22 -0.24
N SER A 71 12.17 -7.39 0.66
CA SER A 71 12.01 -7.32 2.12
C SER A 71 12.10 -5.90 2.67
N TYR A 72 11.49 -5.66 3.83
CA TYR A 72 11.49 -4.36 4.52
C TYR A 72 10.97 -3.18 3.67
N ASP A 73 10.14 -3.44 2.67
CA ASP A 73 9.61 -2.43 1.73
C ASP A 73 8.51 -1.56 2.36
N VAL A 74 8.89 -0.78 3.38
CA VAL A 74 8.00 0.12 4.11
C VAL A 74 8.67 1.47 4.35
N MET A 75 7.88 2.54 4.21
CA MET A 75 8.31 3.91 4.47
C MET A 75 7.20 4.70 5.15
N LEU A 76 7.60 5.51 6.12
CA LEU A 76 6.76 6.44 6.84
C LEU A 76 7.01 7.86 6.32
N LEU A 77 5.94 8.57 5.98
CA LEU A 77 5.99 9.93 5.48
C LEU A 77 5.51 10.87 6.58
N LYS A 78 6.35 11.83 7.00
CA LYS A 78 5.92 12.93 7.86
C LYS A 78 5.43 14.07 6.99
N LEU A 79 4.18 14.46 7.17
CA LEU A 79 3.56 15.58 6.46
C LEU A 79 4.04 16.90 7.06
N LYS A 80 4.27 17.90 6.20
CA LYS A 80 4.70 19.25 6.60
C LYS A 80 3.65 19.98 7.43
N THR A 81 2.39 19.67 7.20
CA THR A 81 1.23 20.16 7.95
C THR A 81 0.31 18.98 8.27
N SER A 82 -0.27 18.95 9.46
CA SER A 82 -1.25 17.93 9.84
C SER A 82 -2.45 17.95 8.91
N ALA A 83 -2.96 16.77 8.57
CA ALA A 83 -4.21 16.58 7.87
C ALA A 83 -5.38 16.97 8.79
N VAL A 84 -6.39 17.65 8.22
CA VAL A 84 -7.62 17.99 8.91
C VAL A 84 -8.56 16.79 8.86
N LEU A 85 -8.76 16.10 9.99
CA LEU A 85 -9.64 14.94 10.04
C LEU A 85 -11.11 15.34 9.86
N ASN A 86 -11.84 14.55 9.09
CA ASN A 86 -13.27 14.75 8.83
C ASN A 86 -13.91 13.44 8.29
N LYS A 87 -15.13 13.51 7.75
CA LYS A 87 -15.82 12.33 7.22
C LYS A 87 -15.11 11.65 6.04
N TYR A 88 -14.26 12.36 5.30
CA TYR A 88 -13.50 11.88 4.13
C TYR A 88 -12.03 11.58 4.43
N VAL A 89 -11.46 12.21 5.45
CA VAL A 89 -10.07 12.02 5.88
C VAL A 89 -10.04 11.50 7.30
N LYS A 90 -9.70 10.21 7.44
CA LYS A 90 -9.62 9.52 8.74
C LYS A 90 -8.31 8.79 8.88
N VAL A 91 -7.81 8.75 10.10
CA VAL A 91 -6.73 7.87 10.51
C VAL A 91 -7.26 6.44 10.62
N ILE A 92 -6.51 5.47 10.11
CA ILE A 92 -6.81 4.06 10.31
C ILE A 92 -6.01 3.50 11.49
N LYS A 93 -6.68 2.73 12.36
CA LYS A 93 -6.02 2.05 13.49
C LYS A 93 -5.16 0.90 12.97
N LEU A 94 -3.88 0.91 13.32
CA LEU A 94 -2.93 -0.16 13.00
C LEU A 94 -3.25 -1.45 13.77
N PRO A 95 -2.86 -2.63 13.24
CA PRO A 95 -2.89 -3.88 13.99
C PRO A 95 -1.95 -3.86 15.19
N GLU A 96 -2.12 -4.82 16.08
CA GLU A 96 -1.18 -5.06 17.18
C GLU A 96 0.11 -5.69 16.66
N GLU A 97 1.18 -5.55 17.44
CA GLU A 97 2.46 -6.18 17.12
C GLU A 97 2.26 -7.70 17.05
N ASN A 98 2.76 -8.31 15.97
CA ASN A 98 2.62 -9.74 15.71
C ASN A 98 1.17 -10.26 15.76
N GLU A 99 0.17 -9.40 15.51
CA GLU A 99 -1.24 -9.81 15.39
C GLU A 99 -1.37 -10.95 14.38
N ASN A 100 -2.01 -12.04 14.80
CA ASN A 100 -2.19 -13.23 13.98
C ASN A 100 -3.18 -12.96 12.84
N ILE A 101 -2.75 -13.28 11.62
CA ILE A 101 -3.55 -13.13 10.41
C ILE A 101 -4.00 -14.53 9.97
N LEU A 102 -5.32 -14.77 10.00
CA LEU A 102 -5.87 -16.06 9.56
C LEU A 102 -5.73 -16.21 8.04
N VAL A 103 -5.24 -17.37 7.62
CA VAL A 103 -5.28 -17.80 6.22
C VAL A 103 -6.72 -17.91 5.73
N ARG A 104 -6.93 -17.75 4.42
CA ARG A 104 -8.26 -17.74 3.79
C ARG A 104 -9.21 -16.65 4.31
N MET A 105 -8.72 -15.68 5.08
CA MET A 105 -9.48 -14.50 5.46
C MET A 105 -9.77 -13.64 4.22
N ASN A 106 -10.99 -13.13 4.12
CA ASN A 106 -11.38 -12.15 3.12
C ASN A 106 -10.94 -10.76 3.55
N CYS A 107 -10.33 -10.06 2.61
CA CYS A 107 -9.81 -8.71 2.75
C CYS A 107 -10.19 -7.91 1.51
N SER A 108 -10.01 -6.59 1.57
CA SER A 108 -10.09 -5.74 0.39
C SER A 108 -8.84 -4.90 0.26
N THR A 109 -8.50 -4.53 -0.97
CA THR A 109 -7.46 -3.54 -1.25
C THR A 109 -8.00 -2.52 -2.23
N ALA A 110 -7.56 -1.28 -2.09
CA ALA A 110 -8.02 -0.18 -2.90
C ALA A 110 -6.86 0.68 -3.40
N GLY A 111 -7.02 1.28 -4.57
CA GLY A 111 -5.99 2.11 -5.20
C GLY A 111 -6.39 2.74 -6.52
N TRP A 112 -5.48 3.54 -7.05
CA TRP A 112 -5.57 4.22 -8.36
C TRP A 112 -4.58 3.64 -9.36
N GLY A 113 -4.05 2.44 -9.11
CA GLY A 113 -3.16 1.75 -10.01
C GLY A 113 -3.83 1.36 -11.33
N TRP A 114 -3.06 0.65 -12.15
CA TRP A 114 -3.52 0.25 -13.48
C TRP A 114 -4.68 -0.74 -13.40
N ARG A 115 -5.71 -0.51 -14.22
CA ARG A 115 -6.89 -1.41 -14.31
C ARG A 115 -6.63 -2.69 -15.12
N VAL A 116 -5.62 -2.63 -16.00
CA VAL A 116 -5.20 -3.71 -16.89
C VAL A 116 -3.67 -3.68 -17.00
N PRO A 117 -3.02 -4.81 -17.31
CA PRO A 117 -1.58 -4.82 -17.58
C PRO A 117 -1.23 -3.83 -18.69
N ASN A 118 -0.12 -3.11 -18.53
CA ASN A 118 0.34 -2.08 -19.47
C ASN A 118 -0.70 -0.97 -19.74
N GLY A 119 -1.61 -0.75 -18.79
CA GLY A 119 -2.63 0.29 -18.86
C GLY A 119 -2.15 1.63 -18.29
N ASN A 120 -3.11 2.50 -18.02
CA ASN A 120 -2.91 3.76 -17.31
C ASN A 120 -3.49 3.65 -15.89
N VAL A 121 -2.99 4.51 -14.99
CA VAL A 121 -3.56 4.73 -13.65
C VAL A 121 -5.05 5.02 -13.74
N ALA A 122 -5.83 4.48 -12.81
CA ALA A 122 -7.23 4.78 -12.69
C ALA A 122 -7.42 6.21 -12.16
N TYR A 123 -8.35 6.97 -12.75
CA TYR A 123 -8.70 8.28 -12.21
C TYR A 123 -9.59 8.19 -10.97
N VAL A 124 -10.49 7.21 -10.95
CA VAL A 124 -11.40 6.95 -9.84
C VAL A 124 -10.88 5.80 -9.01
N LEU A 125 -10.90 5.96 -7.68
CA LEU A 125 -10.47 4.93 -6.72
C LEU A 125 -11.21 3.62 -6.98
N ARG A 126 -10.46 2.52 -7.06
CA ARG A 126 -11.01 1.17 -7.23
C ARG A 126 -10.73 0.34 -6.00
N GLU A 127 -11.57 -0.65 -5.79
CA GLU A 127 -11.45 -1.64 -4.72
C GLU A 127 -11.68 -3.03 -5.30
N VAL A 128 -11.01 -4.02 -4.71
CA VAL A 128 -11.19 -5.43 -5.03
C VAL A 128 -11.10 -6.28 -3.78
N ASP A 129 -12.00 -7.23 -3.65
CA ASP A 129 -11.95 -8.27 -2.63
C ASP A 129 -10.89 -9.31 -2.99
N VAL A 130 -10.10 -9.70 -2.00
CA VAL A 130 -9.02 -10.67 -2.13
C VAL A 130 -8.98 -11.58 -0.91
N THR A 131 -8.42 -12.78 -1.09
CA THR A 131 -8.31 -13.77 -0.02
C THR A 131 -6.86 -14.03 0.33
N ILE A 132 -6.54 -14.05 1.62
CA ILE A 132 -5.21 -14.39 2.14
C ILE A 132 -4.86 -15.84 1.79
N GLN A 133 -3.64 -16.03 1.29
CA GLN A 133 -3.10 -17.35 0.94
C GLN A 133 -2.23 -17.92 2.06
N PHE A 134 -1.93 -19.21 1.99
CA PHE A 134 -0.97 -19.80 2.91
C PHE A 134 0.45 -19.34 2.59
N ASN A 135 1.25 -19.07 3.62
CA ASN A 135 2.64 -18.65 3.44
C ASN A 135 3.46 -19.65 2.63
N PHE A 136 3.21 -20.96 2.77
CA PHE A 136 3.93 -21.98 2.00
C PHE A 136 3.57 -21.94 0.50
N GLU A 137 2.33 -21.64 0.13
CA GLU A 137 1.91 -21.49 -1.27
C GLU A 137 2.65 -20.32 -1.92
N CYS A 138 2.75 -19.20 -1.20
CA CYS A 138 3.45 -18.02 -1.68
C CYS A 138 4.97 -18.21 -1.69
N LYS A 139 5.54 -18.86 -0.68
CA LYS A 139 6.96 -19.23 -0.66
C LYS A 139 7.32 -20.15 -1.80
N TYR A 140 6.46 -21.11 -2.15
CA TYR A 140 6.67 -22.00 -3.28
C TYR A 140 6.66 -21.27 -4.63
N LEU A 141 5.89 -20.20 -4.78
CA LEU A 141 5.79 -19.48 -6.05
C LEU A 141 6.84 -18.37 -6.18
N TRP A 142 7.11 -17.66 -5.09
CA TRP A 142 8.02 -16.51 -5.05
C TRP A 142 9.43 -16.86 -4.58
N GLN A 143 9.65 -18.06 -4.06
CA GLN A 143 10.96 -18.60 -3.69
C GLN A 143 11.73 -17.65 -2.75
N GLU A 144 12.97 -17.31 -3.06
CA GLU A 144 13.84 -16.41 -2.31
C GLU A 144 13.28 -15.00 -2.12
N HIS A 145 12.29 -14.59 -2.93
CA HIS A 145 11.70 -13.26 -2.86
C HIS A 145 10.61 -13.11 -1.79
N PHE A 146 10.13 -14.21 -1.21
CA PHE A 146 9.09 -14.19 -0.18
C PHE A 146 9.60 -14.61 1.19
N PHE A 147 9.35 -13.74 2.17
CA PHE A 147 9.79 -13.90 3.56
C PHE A 147 8.56 -13.90 4.46
N SER A 148 8.10 -15.08 4.87
CA SER A 148 6.81 -15.31 5.55
C SER A 148 6.62 -14.55 6.87
N GLU A 149 7.71 -14.16 7.53
CA GLU A 149 7.68 -13.38 8.77
C GLU A 149 7.17 -11.96 8.51
N GLN A 150 7.71 -11.31 7.49
CA GLN A 150 7.45 -9.90 7.16
C GLN A 150 6.47 -9.70 6.00
N MET A 151 6.04 -10.77 5.32
CA MET A 151 5.17 -10.69 4.14
C MET A 151 3.89 -11.50 4.33
N ILE A 152 2.85 -11.05 3.64
CA ILE A 152 1.62 -11.80 3.38
C ILE A 152 1.27 -11.68 1.90
N CYS A 153 0.41 -12.56 1.43
CA CYS A 153 0.03 -12.61 0.03
C CYS A 153 -1.44 -12.94 -0.13
N THR A 154 -2.02 -12.45 -1.22
CA THR A 154 -3.42 -12.62 -1.53
C THR A 154 -3.63 -13.08 -2.95
N ARG A 155 -4.77 -13.71 -3.22
CA ARG A 155 -5.15 -14.13 -4.57
C ARG A 155 -6.65 -13.99 -4.77
N GLN A 156 -7.03 -13.51 -5.96
CA GLN A 156 -8.42 -13.49 -6.43
C GLN A 156 -8.48 -13.65 -7.96
N GLY A 157 -8.28 -14.87 -8.46
CA GLY A 157 -8.23 -15.13 -9.91
C GLY A 157 -7.17 -14.27 -10.60
N ARG A 158 -7.59 -13.34 -11.47
CA ARG A 158 -6.73 -12.37 -12.18
C ARG A 158 -6.86 -10.93 -11.63
N ARG A 159 -7.48 -10.76 -10.47
CA ARG A 159 -7.76 -9.45 -9.85
C ARG A 159 -6.89 -9.27 -8.61
N GLY A 160 -6.54 -8.02 -8.33
CA GLY A 160 -5.67 -7.64 -7.22
C GLY A 160 -4.98 -6.31 -7.49
N ILE A 161 -3.80 -6.11 -6.91
CA ILE A 161 -2.99 -4.90 -7.13
C ILE A 161 -2.24 -4.92 -8.46
N CYS A 162 -1.99 -3.73 -9.02
CA CYS A 162 -1.16 -3.51 -10.20
C CYS A 162 -0.24 -2.29 -10.00
N ASN A 163 0.50 -1.89 -11.04
CA ASN A 163 1.38 -0.73 -11.00
C ASN A 163 0.62 0.53 -10.55
N GLY A 164 1.15 1.22 -9.55
CA GLY A 164 0.53 2.39 -8.90
C GLY A 164 -0.21 2.07 -7.59
N ASP A 165 -0.62 0.83 -7.35
CA ASP A 165 -1.27 0.45 -6.09
C ASP A 165 -0.28 0.26 -4.92
N SER A 166 1.02 0.20 -5.22
CA SER A 166 2.11 0.12 -4.25
C SER A 166 1.93 1.11 -3.10
N GLY A 167 2.11 0.66 -1.86
CA GLY A 167 1.91 1.44 -0.64
C GLY A 167 0.45 1.51 -0.17
N GLY A 168 -0.51 1.13 -1.01
CA GLY A 168 -1.91 1.01 -0.63
C GLY A 168 -2.13 -0.06 0.45
N PRO A 169 -3.17 0.07 1.30
CA PRO A 169 -3.45 -0.89 2.34
C PRO A 169 -4.15 -2.15 1.81
N LEU A 170 -3.85 -3.28 2.43
CA LEU A 170 -4.71 -4.47 2.47
C LEU A 170 -5.51 -4.43 3.77
N ILE A 171 -6.82 -4.26 3.66
CA ILE A 171 -7.73 -4.14 4.80
C ILE A 171 -8.41 -5.47 5.08
N CYS A 172 -8.23 -5.98 6.30
CA CYS A 172 -8.94 -7.15 6.79
C CYS A 172 -9.53 -6.81 8.16
N ASN A 173 -10.81 -7.12 8.40
CA ASN A 173 -11.49 -6.79 9.66
C ASN A 173 -11.30 -5.32 10.11
N LYS A 174 -11.38 -4.38 9.15
CA LYS A 174 -11.22 -2.92 9.36
C LYS A 174 -9.82 -2.48 9.82
N ARG A 175 -8.81 -3.35 9.78
CA ARG A 175 -7.40 -3.02 10.08
C ARG A 175 -6.53 -3.19 8.83
N PRO A 176 -5.48 -2.37 8.65
CA PRO A 176 -4.51 -2.56 7.58
C PRO A 176 -3.55 -3.68 7.97
N GLN A 177 -3.77 -4.87 7.44
CA GLN A 177 -2.93 -6.04 7.69
C GLN A 177 -1.71 -6.09 6.76
N GLY A 178 -1.80 -5.40 5.62
CA GLY A 178 -0.72 -5.37 4.63
C GLY A 178 -0.53 -4.00 3.99
N ILE A 179 0.68 -3.78 3.47
CA ILE A 179 1.05 -2.63 2.63
C ILE A 179 1.48 -3.17 1.27
N ALA A 180 0.83 -2.75 0.19
CA ALA A 180 1.02 -3.31 -1.16
C ALA A 180 2.48 -3.14 -1.62
N ALA A 181 3.17 -4.25 -1.89
CA ALA A 181 4.60 -4.24 -2.20
C ALA A 181 4.86 -4.55 -3.68
N TYR A 182 4.48 -5.74 -4.13
CA TYR A 182 4.75 -6.16 -5.50
C TYR A 182 3.79 -7.24 -6.00
N THR A 183 3.80 -7.41 -7.33
CA THR A 183 3.06 -8.42 -8.06
C THR A 183 3.93 -8.94 -9.21
N ALA A 184 3.46 -9.93 -9.96
CA ALA A 184 4.15 -10.34 -11.18
C ALA A 184 4.19 -9.20 -12.20
N ALA A 185 5.17 -9.23 -13.13
CA ALA A 185 5.32 -8.20 -14.16
C ALA A 185 4.01 -7.91 -14.91
N ARG A 186 3.21 -8.95 -15.13
CA ARG A 186 1.80 -8.84 -15.52
C ARG A 186 0.91 -9.03 -14.30
N CYS A 187 0.22 -7.98 -13.89
CA CYS A 187 -0.64 -8.00 -12.70
C CYS A 187 -1.91 -8.87 -12.85
N ASP A 188 -2.27 -9.26 -14.09
CA ASP A 188 -3.36 -10.20 -14.38
C ASP A 188 -2.91 -11.67 -14.37
N ASN A 189 -1.66 -11.95 -14.00
CA ASN A 189 -1.12 -13.30 -13.97
C ASN A 189 -1.79 -14.13 -12.86
N PRO A 190 -2.61 -15.14 -13.20
CA PRO A 190 -3.34 -15.90 -12.19
C PRO A 190 -2.42 -16.78 -11.34
N LYS A 191 -1.21 -17.10 -11.80
CA LYS A 191 -0.30 -18.01 -11.09
C LYS A 191 0.30 -17.37 -9.85
N TYR A 192 0.67 -16.09 -9.91
CA TYR A 192 1.43 -15.40 -8.87
C TYR A 192 0.53 -14.55 -7.96
N PRO A 193 0.42 -14.89 -6.66
CA PRO A 193 -0.28 -14.08 -5.67
C PRO A 193 0.34 -12.69 -5.54
N ASN A 194 -0.47 -11.67 -5.25
CA ASN A 194 0.05 -10.35 -4.93
C ASN A 194 0.63 -10.32 -3.51
N VAL A 195 1.71 -9.57 -3.30
CA VAL A 195 2.46 -9.56 -2.04
C VAL A 195 2.38 -8.20 -1.35
N TYR A 196 2.23 -8.24 -0.03
CA TYR A 196 2.14 -7.10 0.85
C TYR A 196 3.14 -7.26 2.00
N MET A 197 3.71 -6.15 2.47
CA MET A 197 4.45 -6.12 3.73
C MET A 197 3.45 -6.25 4.89
N LYS A 198 3.67 -7.21 5.78
CA LYS A 198 2.80 -7.52 6.93
C LYS A 198 2.90 -6.39 7.96
N THR A 199 1.84 -5.61 8.11
CA THR A 199 1.88 -4.40 8.95
C THR A 199 2.22 -4.70 10.41
N SER A 200 1.70 -5.80 10.97
CA SER A 200 1.95 -6.21 12.36
C SER A 200 3.43 -6.48 12.69
N PHE A 201 4.22 -6.92 11.70
CA PHE A 201 5.68 -7.13 11.85
C PHE A 201 6.45 -5.82 12.01
N PHE A 202 5.97 -4.74 11.39
CA PHE A 202 6.66 -3.44 11.39
C PHE A 202 6.20 -2.51 12.51
N ILE A 203 5.25 -2.92 13.36
CA ILE A 203 4.72 -2.09 14.46
C ILE A 203 5.83 -1.57 15.40
N PRO A 204 6.85 -2.37 15.81
CA PRO A 204 7.93 -1.86 16.65
C PRO A 204 8.75 -0.73 16.02
N TRP A 205 8.84 -0.70 14.68
CA TRP A 205 9.54 0.35 13.95
C TRP A 205 8.64 1.57 13.67
N ILE A 206 7.33 1.37 13.56
CA ILE A 206 6.35 2.45 13.30
C ILE A 206 6.10 3.31 14.56
N LYS A 207 6.17 2.69 15.75
CA LYS A 207 5.89 3.35 17.04
C LYS A 207 7.08 4.15 17.57
#